data_AF-A0A9E3W2G5-F1
#
_entry.id   AF-A0A9E3W2G5-F1
#
_cell.length_a   1.000
_cell.length_b   1.000
_cell.length_c   1.000
_cell.angle_alpha   90.00
_cell.angle_beta   90.00
_cell.angle_gamma   90.00
#
_symmetry.space_group_name_H-M   'P 1'
#
loop_
_entity.id
_entity.type
_entity.pdbx_description
1 polymer ?
#
loop_
_entity_poly.entity_id
_entity_poly.type
_entity_poly.pdbx_seq_one_letter_code
_entity_poly.pdbx_strand_id
1 'polypeptide(L)'
;MPSRLLSIAFLGLCALAAVAAPAADPALGPDPALHALFDREFRRAQEEFPEIATLQGNHAFNDRLHDKSPAAIARRKARVKAVLRELEAFDPARLSGQDRVSLAMMRDDLRRRDAMNALFEGLPFGDGPGDGWLQVSPSFGPHNFLAMVARATPFRDARDYERYVKRLEAVPRVV
;
A
#
# COMPACT_ATOMS: atom_id res chain seq x y z
N MET A 1 -30.69 -61.37 -12.38
CA MET A 1 -30.32 -62.21 -11.21
C MET A 1 -28.88 -62.69 -11.38
N PRO A 2 -28.09 -62.80 -10.30
CA PRO A 2 -27.07 -61.78 -9.98
C PRO A 2 -25.67 -62.34 -9.63
N SER A 3 -24.65 -61.49 -9.62
CA SER A 3 -23.43 -61.66 -8.80
C SER A 3 -22.70 -60.32 -8.63
N ARG A 4 -22.91 -59.65 -7.47
CA ARG A 4 -21.99 -59.53 -6.32
C ARG A 4 -20.83 -58.54 -6.53
N LEU A 5 -20.99 -57.32 -6.01
CA LEU A 5 -20.33 -56.80 -4.79
C LEU A 5 -18.86 -56.42 -4.99
N LEU A 6 -18.58 -55.12 -5.03
CA LEU A 6 -17.44 -54.58 -4.28
C LEU A 6 -17.72 -53.13 -3.86
N SER A 7 -18.05 -52.99 -2.58
CA SER A 7 -18.08 -51.73 -1.83
C SER A 7 -16.67 -51.18 -1.70
N ILE A 8 -16.43 -49.92 -2.04
CA ILE A 8 -15.54 -49.03 -1.27
C ILE A 8 -16.14 -47.62 -1.30
N ALA A 9 -16.88 -47.31 -0.23
CA ALA A 9 -17.17 -45.95 0.16
C ALA A 9 -15.88 -45.36 0.75
N PHE A 10 -15.28 -44.39 0.07
CA PHE A 10 -14.23 -43.56 0.66
C PHE A 10 -14.86 -42.25 1.12
N LEU A 11 -15.49 -42.31 2.30
CA LEU A 11 -15.82 -41.12 3.09
C LEU A 11 -14.50 -40.47 3.52
N GLY A 12 -13.99 -39.58 2.67
CA GLY A 12 -12.91 -38.67 3.01
C GLY A 12 -13.43 -37.62 3.98
N LEU A 13 -13.22 -37.87 5.28
CA LEU A 13 -13.43 -36.94 6.37
C LEU A 13 -12.47 -35.75 6.20
N CYS A 14 -12.87 -34.75 5.42
CA CYS A 14 -12.28 -33.42 5.46
C CYS A 14 -12.71 -32.77 6.78
N ALA A 15 -11.96 -33.05 7.85
CA ALA A 15 -11.98 -32.22 9.04
C ALA A 15 -11.56 -30.81 8.61
N LEU A 16 -12.55 -29.93 8.40
CA LEU A 16 -12.34 -28.50 8.43
C LEU A 16 -11.77 -28.19 9.81
N ALA A 17 -10.45 -28.06 9.90
CA ALA A 17 -9.85 -27.25 10.94
C ALA A 17 -10.34 -25.83 10.66
N ALA A 18 -11.49 -25.48 11.25
CA ALA A 18 -11.88 -24.10 11.40
C ALA A 18 -10.75 -23.45 12.18
N VAL A 19 -9.88 -22.74 11.46
CA VAL A 19 -9.02 -21.72 12.07
C VAL A 19 -10.00 -20.79 12.74
N ALA A 20 -10.21 -20.96 14.05
CA ALA A 20 -11.00 -20.05 14.84
C ALA A 20 -10.29 -18.71 14.72
N ALA A 21 -10.79 -17.85 13.84
CA ALA A 21 -10.45 -16.44 13.86
C ALA A 21 -10.70 -15.99 15.31
N PRO A 22 -9.74 -15.32 15.97
CA PRO A 22 -9.96 -14.84 17.32
C PRO A 22 -11.26 -14.05 17.32
N ALA A 23 -12.25 -14.54 18.08
CA ALA A 23 -13.54 -13.90 18.18
C ALA A 23 -13.28 -12.44 18.54
N ALA A 24 -13.69 -11.53 17.65
CA ALA A 24 -13.65 -10.11 17.94
C ALA A 24 -14.43 -9.91 19.25
N ASP A 25 -13.77 -9.37 20.27
CA ASP A 25 -14.41 -9.07 21.54
C ASP A 25 -15.58 -8.11 21.24
N PRO A 26 -16.85 -8.54 21.41
CA PRO A 26 -18.00 -7.80 20.91
C PRO A 26 -18.27 -6.49 21.68
N ALA A 27 -17.45 -6.15 22.68
CA ALA A 27 -17.63 -4.98 23.53
C ALA A 27 -17.02 -3.68 22.98
N LEU A 28 -16.07 -3.74 22.03
CA LEU A 28 -15.36 -2.55 21.53
C LEU A 28 -15.63 -2.33 20.04
N GLY A 29 -16.25 -1.19 19.72
CA GLY A 29 -16.49 -0.74 18.35
C GLY A 29 -15.25 -0.09 17.69
N PRO A 30 -15.36 0.34 16.42
CA PRO A 30 -14.29 1.03 15.71
C PRO A 30 -13.84 2.31 16.43
N ASP A 31 -12.52 2.52 16.56
CA ASP A 31 -11.96 3.77 17.10
C ASP A 31 -11.91 4.86 16.02
N PRO A 32 -12.70 5.95 16.13
CA PRO A 32 -12.77 6.96 15.08
C PRO A 32 -11.45 7.72 14.85
N ALA A 33 -10.63 7.88 15.89
CA ALA A 33 -9.35 8.59 15.78
C ALA A 33 -8.31 7.74 15.05
N LEU A 34 -8.30 6.42 15.30
CA LEU A 34 -7.43 5.49 14.59
C LEU A 34 -7.81 5.40 13.10
N HIS A 35 -9.12 5.32 12.80
CA HIS A 35 -9.59 5.29 11.42
C HIS A 35 -9.28 6.61 10.69
N ALA A 36 -9.45 7.76 11.35
CA ALA A 36 -9.07 9.05 10.78
C ALA A 36 -7.55 9.15 10.49
N LEU A 37 -6.71 8.50 11.30
CA LEU A 37 -5.27 8.38 11.02
C LEU A 37 -5.01 7.53 9.77
N PHE A 38 -5.67 6.37 9.65
CA PHE A 38 -5.54 5.50 8.48
C PHE A 38 -5.99 6.19 7.19
N ASP A 39 -7.15 6.85 7.20
CA ASP A 39 -7.67 7.58 6.04
C ASP A 39 -6.74 8.70 5.59
N ARG A 40 -6.17 9.42 6.56
CA ARG A 40 -5.21 10.49 6.28
C ARG A 40 -3.94 9.95 5.63
N GLU A 41 -3.38 8.86 6.15
CA GLU A 41 -2.18 8.28 5.57
C GLU A 41 -2.43 7.62 4.22
N PHE A 42 -3.60 7.00 4.03
CA PHE A 42 -4.02 6.50 2.72
C PHE A 42 -4.10 7.64 1.70
N ARG A 43 -4.80 8.73 2.01
CA ARG A 43 -4.92 9.89 1.12
C ARG A 43 -3.56 10.50 0.81
N ARG A 44 -2.70 10.65 1.83
CA ARG A 44 -1.33 11.15 1.64
C ARG A 44 -0.53 10.25 0.70
N ALA A 45 -0.62 8.93 0.82
CA ALA A 45 0.04 8.01 -0.09
C ALA A 45 -0.44 8.17 -1.55
N GLN A 46 -1.75 8.43 -1.76
CA GLN A 46 -2.28 8.73 -3.10
C GLN A 46 -1.69 10.03 -3.70
N GLU A 47 -1.54 11.06 -2.88
CA GLU A 47 -0.99 12.36 -3.30
C GLU A 47 0.51 12.32 -3.55
N GLU A 48 1.23 11.50 -2.78
CA GLU A 48 2.67 11.33 -2.84
C GLU A 48 3.11 10.41 -4.00
N PHE A 49 2.25 9.44 -4.36
CA PHE A 49 2.47 8.48 -5.45
C PHE A 49 1.31 8.49 -6.47
N PRO A 50 1.15 9.57 -7.28
CA PRO A 50 0.07 9.72 -8.26
C PRO A 50 -0.09 8.55 -9.24
N GLU A 51 1.01 7.90 -9.59
CA GLU A 51 1.06 6.75 -10.48
C GLU A 51 0.38 5.53 -9.84
N ILE A 52 0.64 5.27 -8.57
CA ILE A 52 -0.02 4.21 -7.80
C ILE A 52 -1.51 4.52 -7.64
N ALA A 53 -1.87 5.79 -7.38
CA ALA A 53 -3.26 6.23 -7.35
C ALA A 53 -3.98 5.90 -8.67
N THR A 54 -3.32 6.16 -9.81
CA THR A 54 -3.86 5.85 -11.15
C THR A 54 -4.13 4.35 -11.29
N LEU A 55 -3.18 3.50 -10.89
CA LEU A 55 -3.31 2.03 -10.96
C LEU A 55 -4.43 1.49 -10.05
N GLN A 56 -4.76 2.22 -8.98
CA GLN A 56 -5.85 1.89 -8.07
C GLN A 56 -7.20 2.49 -8.48
N GLY A 57 -7.28 3.13 -9.67
CA GLY A 57 -8.51 3.73 -10.18
C GLY A 57 -8.78 5.14 -9.68
N ASN A 58 -7.89 5.72 -8.88
CA ASN A 58 -7.99 7.12 -8.46
C ASN A 58 -7.27 8.03 -9.48
N HIS A 59 -8.07 8.72 -10.28
CA HIS A 59 -7.58 9.57 -11.38
C HIS A 59 -7.45 11.06 -11.01
N ALA A 60 -7.54 11.40 -9.73
CA ALA A 60 -7.47 12.79 -9.26
C ALA A 60 -6.11 13.45 -9.53
N PHE A 61 -5.04 12.66 -9.58
CA PHE A 61 -3.65 13.11 -9.70
C PHE A 61 -3.00 12.75 -11.05
N ASN A 62 -3.82 12.55 -12.09
CA ASN A 62 -3.36 12.09 -13.40
C ASN A 62 -2.41 13.06 -14.12
N ASP A 63 -2.28 14.29 -13.63
CA ASP A 63 -1.41 15.33 -14.16
C ASP A 63 -0.04 15.44 -13.45
N ARG A 64 0.25 14.52 -12.53
CA ARG A 64 1.45 14.54 -11.70
C ARG A 64 2.21 13.21 -11.78
N LEU A 65 3.49 13.31 -11.44
CA LEU A 65 4.39 12.19 -11.15
C LEU A 65 4.91 12.34 -9.71
N HIS A 66 5.36 11.23 -9.15
CA HIS A 66 5.96 11.22 -7.82
C HIS A 66 7.23 12.09 -7.78
N ASP A 67 7.40 12.86 -6.70
CA ASP A 67 8.55 13.74 -6.51
C ASP A 67 9.75 12.99 -5.94
N LYS A 68 10.80 12.84 -6.76
CA LYS A 68 12.09 12.20 -6.44
C LYS A 68 13.14 13.14 -5.85
N SER A 69 12.80 14.40 -5.60
CA SER A 69 13.77 15.34 -5.04
C SER A 69 14.25 14.90 -3.64
N PRO A 70 15.50 15.23 -3.26
CA PRO A 70 15.99 14.94 -1.91
C PRO A 70 15.11 15.51 -0.80
N ALA A 71 14.49 16.68 -1.03
CA ALA A 71 13.56 17.30 -0.09
C ALA A 71 12.29 16.47 0.10
N ALA A 72 11.73 15.92 -0.99
CA ALA A 72 10.56 15.06 -0.92
C ALA A 72 10.87 13.72 -0.22
N ILE A 73 12.03 13.13 -0.53
CA ILE A 73 12.52 11.92 0.14
C ILE A 73 12.69 12.17 1.64
N ALA A 74 13.36 13.26 2.03
CA ALA A 74 13.54 13.62 3.43
C ALA A 74 12.20 13.84 4.16
N ARG A 75 11.23 14.48 3.50
CA ARG A 75 9.87 14.66 4.03
C ARG A 75 9.18 13.32 4.27
N ARG A 76 9.27 12.37 3.32
CA ARG A 76 8.71 11.02 3.48
C ARG A 76 9.35 10.27 4.65
N LYS A 77 10.69 10.29 4.75
CA LYS A 77 11.41 9.70 5.90
C LYS A 77 10.98 10.28 7.24
N ALA A 78 10.90 11.61 7.33
CA ALA A 78 10.45 12.29 8.55
C ALA A 78 9.00 11.95 8.90
N ARG A 79 8.14 11.75 7.89
CA ARG A 79 6.74 11.35 8.11
C ARG A 79 6.66 9.99 8.79
N VAL A 80 7.43 8.99 8.37
CA VAL A 80 7.42 7.64 8.97
C VAL A 80 7.57 7.71 10.50
N LYS A 81 8.60 8.42 10.98
CA LYS A 81 8.82 8.64 12.42
C LYS A 81 7.66 9.35 13.10
N ALA A 82 7.09 10.36 12.44
CA ALA A 82 5.95 11.09 12.97
C ALA A 82 4.69 10.21 13.10
N VAL A 83 4.35 9.42 12.07
CA VAL A 83 3.18 8.52 12.11
C VAL A 83 3.36 7.49 13.20
N LEU A 84 4.55 6.90 13.28
CA LEU A 84 4.84 5.85 14.25
C LEU A 84 4.61 6.36 15.68
N ARG A 85 5.06 7.58 16.00
CA ARG A 85 4.79 8.22 17.30
C ARG A 85 3.30 8.45 17.56
N GLU A 86 2.54 8.87 16.56
CA GLU A 86 1.08 9.00 16.70
C GLU A 86 0.43 7.65 16.98
N LEU A 87 0.88 6.59 16.30
CA LEU A 87 0.37 5.24 16.52
C LEU A 87 0.66 4.74 17.92
N GLU A 88 1.81 5.06 18.53
CA GLU A 88 2.14 4.62 19.91
C GLU A 88 1.19 5.20 20.98
N ALA A 89 0.42 6.26 20.68
CA ALA A 89 -0.57 6.81 21.61
C ALA A 89 -1.82 5.93 21.78
N PHE A 90 -2.08 5.01 20.84
CA PHE A 90 -3.22 4.10 20.93
C PHE A 90 -2.91 2.91 21.84
N ASP A 91 -3.74 2.70 22.86
CA ASP A 91 -3.69 1.53 23.73
C ASP A 91 -4.41 0.33 23.07
N PRO A 92 -3.70 -0.73 22.65
CA PRO A 92 -4.33 -1.89 22.02
C PRO A 92 -5.38 -2.58 22.90
N ALA A 93 -5.31 -2.48 24.23
CA ALA A 93 -6.29 -3.09 25.12
C ALA A 93 -7.68 -2.41 25.04
N ARG A 94 -7.74 -1.20 24.49
CA ARG A 94 -8.97 -0.41 24.35
C ARG A 94 -9.55 -0.41 22.93
N LEU A 95 -9.01 -1.24 22.05
CA LEU A 95 -9.40 -1.31 20.64
C LEU A 95 -10.18 -2.59 20.33
N SER A 96 -11.06 -2.51 19.32
CA SER A 96 -11.73 -3.66 18.74
C SER A 96 -10.74 -4.71 18.22
N GLY A 97 -11.19 -5.95 18.04
CA GLY A 97 -10.36 -7.03 17.47
C GLY A 97 -9.71 -6.65 16.14
N GLN A 98 -10.49 -6.05 15.24
CA GLN A 98 -10.01 -5.59 13.93
C GLN A 98 -9.01 -4.44 14.05
N ASP A 99 -9.31 -3.43 14.88
CA ASP A 99 -8.45 -2.25 15.04
C ASP A 99 -7.09 -2.61 15.66
N ARG A 100 -7.05 -3.59 16.59
CA ARG A 100 -5.80 -4.11 17.14
C ARG A 100 -4.90 -4.69 16.05
N VAL A 101 -5.47 -5.46 15.12
CA VAL A 101 -4.72 -6.05 14.00
C VAL A 101 -4.26 -4.95 13.05
N SER A 102 -5.14 -4.04 12.65
CA SER A 102 -4.80 -2.93 11.76
C SER A 102 -3.70 -2.02 12.35
N LEU A 103 -3.80 -1.69 13.64
CA LEU A 103 -2.77 -0.96 14.38
C LEU A 103 -1.43 -1.71 14.39
N ALA A 104 -1.45 -3.00 14.71
CA ALA A 104 -0.24 -3.82 14.75
C ALA A 104 0.44 -3.90 13.37
N MET A 105 -0.34 -4.11 12.31
CA MET A 105 0.17 -4.16 10.93
C MET A 105 0.83 -2.84 10.52
N MET A 106 0.18 -1.71 10.78
CA MET A 106 0.75 -0.40 10.41
C MET A 106 1.99 -0.05 11.23
N ARG A 107 2.00 -0.37 12.54
CA ARG A 107 3.18 -0.19 13.39
C ARG A 107 4.37 -1.02 12.89
N ASP A 108 4.16 -2.29 12.57
CA ASP A 108 5.22 -3.15 12.03
C ASP A 108 5.77 -2.59 10.71
N ASP A 109 4.90 -2.21 9.78
CA ASP A 109 5.30 -1.67 8.50
C ASP A 109 6.15 -0.39 8.64
N LEU A 110 5.70 0.54 9.48
CA LEU A 110 6.42 1.78 9.74
C LEU A 110 7.73 1.57 10.49
N ARG A 111 7.81 0.60 11.41
CA ARG A 111 9.07 0.25 12.09
C ARG A 111 10.08 -0.33 11.12
N ARG A 112 9.67 -1.22 10.22
CA ARG A 112 10.54 -1.76 9.16
C ARG A 112 11.04 -0.65 8.24
N ARG A 113 10.16 0.28 7.85
CA ARG A 113 10.53 1.46 7.06
C ARG A 113 11.50 2.38 7.79
N ASP A 114 11.26 2.66 9.08
CA ASP A 114 12.15 3.51 9.88
C ASP A 114 13.54 2.88 10.04
N ALA A 115 13.61 1.58 10.31
CA ALA A 115 14.86 0.83 10.35
C ALA A 115 15.61 0.90 9.02
N MET A 116 14.90 0.75 7.90
CA MET A 116 15.51 0.87 6.57
C MET A 116 16.00 2.30 6.28
N ASN A 117 15.23 3.32 6.68
CA ASN A 117 15.61 4.72 6.55
C ASN A 117 16.86 5.06 7.37
N ALA A 118 17.03 4.45 8.55
CA ALA A 118 18.21 4.60 9.39
C ALA A 118 19.46 3.93 8.78
N LEU A 119 19.31 2.76 8.15
CA LEU A 119 20.42 2.09 7.45
C LEU A 119 20.99 2.92 6.30
N PHE A 120 20.13 3.70 5.63
CA PHE A 120 20.50 4.52 4.49
C PHE A 120 20.44 6.02 4.79
N GLU A 121 20.73 6.42 6.03
CA GLU A 121 20.73 7.81 6.44
C GLU A 121 21.72 8.64 5.59
N GLY A 122 21.25 9.78 5.05
CA GLY A 122 22.03 10.63 4.14
C GLY A 122 22.11 10.16 2.68
N LEU A 123 21.77 8.90 2.38
CA LEU A 123 21.65 8.39 1.01
C LEU A 123 20.22 8.64 0.48
N PRO A 124 20.05 8.90 -0.83
CA PRO A 124 18.73 9.22 -1.37
C PRO A 124 17.81 8.01 -1.49
N PHE A 125 18.17 6.81 -0.99
CA PHE A 125 17.19 5.73 -0.81
C PHE A 125 16.08 6.21 0.13
N GLY A 126 14.84 6.28 -0.38
CA GLY A 126 13.68 6.79 0.35
C GLY A 126 12.62 5.74 0.67
N ASP A 127 11.55 6.20 1.31
CA ASP A 127 10.39 5.38 1.71
C ASP A 127 9.41 5.09 0.55
N GLY A 128 9.67 5.65 -0.63
CA GLY A 128 8.83 5.53 -1.81
C GLY A 128 9.35 4.56 -2.87
N PRO A 129 8.45 3.98 -3.70
CA PRO A 129 8.85 3.18 -4.86
C PRO A 129 9.69 4.05 -5.81
N GLY A 130 10.91 3.62 -6.12
CA GLY A 130 11.78 4.35 -7.04
C GLY A 130 12.50 5.55 -6.43
N ASP A 131 12.59 5.67 -5.10
CA ASP A 131 13.46 6.67 -4.45
C ASP A 131 14.96 6.30 -4.54
N GLY A 132 15.32 5.05 -4.89
CA GLY A 132 16.70 4.57 -4.88
C GLY A 132 17.56 4.95 -6.11
N TRP A 133 18.74 4.36 -6.23
CA TRP A 133 19.65 4.62 -7.37
C TRP A 133 19.44 3.63 -8.51
N LEU A 134 18.92 2.43 -8.19
CA LEU A 134 18.61 1.40 -9.18
C LEU A 134 17.21 1.65 -9.75
N GLN A 135 17.12 2.61 -10.66
CA GLN A 135 15.86 3.00 -11.31
C GLN A 135 15.46 2.07 -12.44
N VAL A 136 16.40 1.29 -12.98
CA VAL A 136 16.18 0.42 -14.14
C VAL A 136 16.71 -0.97 -13.84
N SER A 137 15.86 -1.97 -14.02
CA SER A 137 16.18 -3.39 -14.03
C SER A 137 15.32 -4.09 -15.10
N PRO A 138 15.62 -5.36 -15.47
CA PRO A 138 14.81 -6.09 -16.44
C PRO A 138 13.33 -6.22 -16.03
N SER A 139 13.06 -6.26 -14.72
CA SER A 139 11.71 -6.50 -14.17
C SER A 139 11.02 -5.22 -13.70
N PHE A 140 11.74 -4.10 -13.55
CA PHE A 140 11.19 -2.87 -13.01
C PHE A 140 11.93 -1.63 -13.49
N GLY A 141 11.21 -0.53 -13.63
CA GLY A 141 11.77 0.78 -13.95
C GLY A 141 10.80 1.64 -14.74
N PRO A 142 11.17 2.88 -15.07
CA PRO A 142 10.26 3.82 -15.72
C PRO A 142 9.73 3.30 -17.07
N HIS A 143 10.54 2.55 -17.82
CA HIS A 143 10.17 1.95 -19.10
C HIS A 143 8.98 0.97 -18.98
N ASN A 144 8.92 0.17 -17.91
CA ASN A 144 7.81 -0.76 -17.65
C ASN A 144 6.68 -0.05 -16.90
N PHE A 145 7.03 0.74 -15.88
CA PHE A 145 6.07 1.35 -14.96
C PHE A 145 5.21 2.42 -15.65
N LEU A 146 5.81 3.31 -16.44
CA LEU A 146 5.06 4.35 -17.16
C LEU A 146 4.13 3.74 -18.21
N ALA A 147 4.54 2.66 -18.87
CA ALA A 147 3.68 1.93 -19.81
C ALA A 147 2.45 1.33 -19.08
N MET A 148 2.64 0.79 -17.88
CA MET A 148 1.53 0.28 -17.07
C MET A 148 0.59 1.40 -16.61
N VAL A 149 1.13 2.53 -16.18
CA VAL A 149 0.35 3.71 -15.78
C VAL A 149 -0.44 4.27 -16.96
N ALA A 150 0.16 4.34 -18.16
CA ALA A 150 -0.53 4.76 -19.38
C ALA A 150 -1.73 3.88 -19.70
N ARG A 151 -1.59 2.56 -19.57
CA ARG A 151 -2.70 1.60 -19.78
C ARG A 151 -3.84 1.76 -18.78
N ALA A 152 -3.54 2.16 -17.55
CA ALA A 152 -4.54 2.41 -16.50
C ALA A 152 -5.11 3.85 -16.53
N THR A 153 -4.52 4.73 -17.35
CA THR A 153 -4.99 6.12 -17.47
C THR A 153 -6.25 6.13 -18.36
N PRO A 154 -7.36 6.74 -17.92
CA PRO A 154 -8.52 6.93 -18.76
C PRO A 154 -8.22 7.95 -19.86
N PHE A 155 -8.87 7.77 -21.02
CA PHE A 155 -8.78 8.67 -22.17
C PHE A 155 -10.19 8.91 -22.73
N ARG A 156 -11.07 9.47 -21.89
CA ARG A 156 -12.51 9.60 -22.21
C ARG A 156 -12.89 10.94 -22.81
N ASP A 157 -12.19 12.00 -22.40
CA ASP A 157 -12.46 13.37 -22.80
C ASP A 157 -11.15 14.18 -22.89
N ALA A 158 -11.25 15.43 -23.37
CA ALA A 158 -10.10 16.31 -23.54
C ALA A 158 -9.27 16.51 -22.26
N ARG A 159 -9.93 16.57 -21.09
CA ARG A 159 -9.26 16.79 -19.81
C ARG A 159 -8.37 15.60 -19.44
N ASP A 160 -8.82 14.38 -19.72
CA ASP A 160 -8.02 13.17 -19.50
C ASP A 160 -6.72 13.20 -20.35
N TYR A 161 -6.81 13.63 -21.61
CA TYR A 161 -5.62 13.82 -22.46
C TYR A 161 -4.70 14.94 -21.98
N GLU A 162 -5.23 16.10 -21.62
CA GLU A 162 -4.46 17.24 -21.11
C GLU A 162 -3.64 16.85 -19.86
N ARG A 163 -4.28 16.12 -18.93
CA ARG A 163 -3.62 15.59 -17.73
C ARG A 163 -2.49 14.64 -18.10
N TYR A 164 -2.74 13.72 -19.03
CA TYR A 164 -1.73 12.76 -19.47
C TYR A 164 -0.54 13.44 -20.17
N VAL A 165 -0.79 14.44 -21.03
CA VAL A 165 0.27 15.23 -21.67
C VAL A 165 1.13 15.94 -20.62
N LYS A 166 0.50 16.61 -19.65
CA LYS A 166 1.23 17.27 -18.55
C LYS A 166 2.06 16.29 -17.72
N ARG A 167 1.58 15.06 -17.52
CA ARG A 167 2.36 13.98 -16.90
C ARG A 167 3.57 13.59 -17.75
N LEU A 168 3.42 13.44 -19.06
CA LEU A 168 4.53 13.12 -19.98
C LEU A 168 5.60 14.21 -19.99
N GLU A 169 5.19 15.49 -19.98
CA GLU A 169 6.10 16.64 -19.89
C GLU A 169 6.93 16.64 -18.59
N ALA A 170 6.40 16.04 -17.52
CA ALA A 170 7.11 15.91 -16.25
C ALA A 170 8.12 14.75 -16.21
N VAL A 171 8.04 13.79 -17.14
CA VAL A 171 8.90 12.58 -17.13
C VAL A 171 10.38 12.93 -17.06
N PRO A 172 10.95 13.83 -17.89
CA PRO A 172 12.39 14.13 -17.85
C PRO A 172 12.92 14.66 -16.51
N ARG A 173 12.04 15.05 -15.58
CA ARG A 173 12.43 15.51 -14.24
C ARG A 173 12.53 14.37 -13.21
N VAL A 174 12.01 13.19 -13.52
CA VAL A 174 11.87 12.06 -12.58
C VAL A 174 12.48 10.74 -13.09
N VAL A 175 13.12 10.74 -14.26
CA VAL A 175 13.91 9.60 -14.77
C VAL A 175 15.37 9.95 -14.94
#